data_AF-A0A7C8L8B4-F1
#
_entry.id   AF-A0A7C8L8B4-F1
#
_cell.length_a   1.000
_cell.length_b   1.000
_cell.length_c   1.000
_cell.angle_alpha   90.00
_cell.angle_beta   90.00
_cell.angle_gamma   90.00
#
_symmetry.space_group_name_H-M   'P 1'
#
loop_
_entity.id
_entity.type
_entity.pdbx_description
1 polymer ?
#
loop_
_entity_poly.entity_id
_entity_poly.type
_entity_poly.pdbx_seq_one_letter_code
_entity_poly.pdbx_strand_id
1 'polypeptide(L)'
;MVRKIFGWTGAVFFLAAIISGIAGVRVYGSELFVFYGLGLIGFVWSIAGRFWKVAKPVPETPLFRAVERVSFYGNLVITVFFFPPLLMLWGTLLDWLIAWLKGMLE
;
A
#
# COMPACT_ATOMS: atom_id res chain seq x y z
N MET A 1 -6.80 2.31 -23.60
CA MET A 1 -6.88 3.62 -22.90
C MET A 1 -7.20 3.43 -21.42
N VAL A 2 -8.35 2.82 -21.09
CA VAL A 2 -8.80 2.53 -19.71
C VAL A 2 -7.71 1.95 -18.79
N ARG A 3 -6.98 0.92 -19.24
CA ARG A 3 -5.89 0.36 -18.45
C ARG A 3 -4.76 1.35 -18.12
N LYS A 4 -4.39 2.21 -19.07
CA LYS A 4 -3.36 3.23 -18.81
C LYS A 4 -3.84 4.18 -17.72
N ILE A 5 -5.12 4.52 -17.70
CA ILE A 5 -5.74 5.31 -16.63
C ILE A 5 -5.56 4.58 -15.30
N PHE A 6 -5.95 3.30 -15.19
CA PHE A 6 -5.77 2.50 -13.97
C PHE A 6 -4.31 2.42 -13.49
N GLY A 7 -3.35 2.19 -14.39
CA GLY A 7 -1.93 2.13 -14.04
C GLY A 7 -1.38 3.45 -13.52
N TRP A 8 -1.71 4.56 -14.21
CA TRP A 8 -1.26 5.90 -13.78
C TRP A 8 -1.93 6.35 -12.48
N THR A 9 -3.23 6.12 -12.35
CA THR A 9 -3.97 6.46 -11.12
C THR A 9 -3.51 5.62 -9.93
N GLY A 10 -3.22 4.33 -10.12
CA GLY A 10 -2.56 3.51 -9.09
C GLY A 10 -1.20 4.08 -8.66
N ALA A 11 -0.42 4.62 -9.61
CA ALA A 11 0.87 5.24 -9.30
C ALA A 11 0.69 6.57 -8.54
N VAL A 12 -0.34 7.35 -8.89
CA VAL A 12 -0.72 8.57 -8.16
C VAL A 12 -1.10 8.23 -6.72
N PHE A 13 -1.93 7.20 -6.49
CA PHE A 13 -2.28 6.75 -5.14
C PHE A 13 -1.06 6.29 -4.34
N PHE A 14 -0.12 5.58 -4.98
CA PHE A 14 1.12 5.16 -4.33
C PHE A 14 1.98 6.35 -3.89
N LEU A 15 2.18 7.32 -4.79
CA LEU A 15 2.92 8.54 -4.47
C LEU A 15 2.20 9.37 -3.39
N ALA A 16 0.88 9.50 -3.49
CA ALA A 16 0.07 10.20 -2.49
C ALA A 16 0.17 9.51 -1.12
N ALA A 17 0.18 8.18 -1.06
CA ALA A 17 0.40 7.45 0.18
C ALA A 17 1.77 7.80 0.77
N ILE A 18 2.86 7.68 0.00
CA ILE A 18 4.20 8.06 0.47
C ILE A 18 4.26 9.50 0.97
N ILE A 19 3.74 10.45 0.18
CA ILE A 19 3.73 11.87 0.54
C ILE A 19 2.92 12.09 1.82
N SER A 20 1.76 11.44 1.97
CA SER A 20 0.93 11.56 3.17
C SER A 20 1.64 11.09 4.44
N GLY A 21 2.43 10.01 4.34
CA GLY A 21 3.24 9.50 5.44
C GLY A 21 4.39 10.46 5.81
N ILE A 22 5.08 11.03 4.81
CA ILE A 22 6.18 11.98 5.04
C ILE A 22 5.65 13.31 5.61
N ALA A 23 4.51 13.79 5.10
CA ALA A 23 3.92 15.04 5.54
C ALA A 23 3.13 14.94 6.86
N GLY A 24 2.99 13.74 7.44
CA GLY A 24 2.27 13.51 8.68
C GLY A 24 0.77 13.85 8.57
N VAL A 25 0.14 13.56 7.43
CA VAL A 25 -1.28 13.88 7.21
C VAL A 25 -2.15 13.00 8.10
N ARG A 26 -2.93 13.62 8.98
CA ARG A 26 -3.77 12.94 9.99
C ARG A 26 -5.24 13.03 9.65
N VAL A 27 -5.94 11.90 9.73
CA VAL A 27 -7.40 11.82 9.72
C VAL A 27 -7.84 11.03 10.96
N TYR A 28 -8.82 11.56 11.71
CA TYR A 28 -9.23 11.02 13.02
C TYR A 28 -8.06 10.81 14.01
N GLY A 29 -7.04 11.67 13.93
CA GLY A 29 -5.85 11.58 14.79
C GLY A 29 -4.81 10.54 14.39
N SER A 30 -5.01 9.79 13.29
CA SER A 30 -4.09 8.76 12.83
C SER A 30 -3.50 9.08 11.45
N GLU A 31 -2.17 9.07 11.34
CA GLU A 31 -1.44 9.18 10.07
C GLU A 31 -1.57 7.90 9.24
N LEU A 32 -1.66 6.77 9.93
CA LEU A 32 -1.78 5.45 9.30
C LEU A 32 -3.08 5.32 8.51
N PHE A 33 -4.16 5.97 8.92
CA PHE A 33 -5.45 5.87 8.24
C PHE A 33 -5.37 6.40 6.79
N VAL A 34 -4.72 7.55 6.61
CA VAL A 34 -4.54 8.17 5.28
C VAL A 34 -3.55 7.38 4.45
N PHE A 35 -2.41 7.02 5.04
CA PHE A 35 -1.35 6.25 4.39
C PHE A 35 -1.87 4.90 3.88
N TYR A 36 -2.49 4.12 4.77
CA TYR A 36 -3.07 2.83 4.45
C TYR A 36 -4.26 2.96 3.50
N GLY A 37 -5.16 3.91 3.73
CA GLY A 37 -6.34 4.11 2.88
C GLY A 37 -5.97 4.39 1.44
N LEU A 38 -5.00 5.28 1.20
CA LEU A 38 -4.49 5.58 -0.13
C LEU A 38 -3.80 4.36 -0.75
N GLY A 39 -3.00 3.62 0.02
CA GLY A 39 -2.36 2.38 -0.43
C GLY A 39 -3.38 1.30 -0.83
N LEU A 40 -4.43 1.10 -0.03
CA LEU A 40 -5.51 0.14 -0.28
C LEU A 40 -6.29 0.50 -1.54
N ILE A 41 -6.71 1.77 -1.68
CA ILE A 41 -7.41 2.24 -2.87
C ILE A 41 -6.51 2.06 -4.10
N GLY A 42 -5.25 2.47 -4.01
CA GLY A 42 -4.26 2.29 -5.07
C GLY A 42 -4.05 0.84 -5.46
N PHE A 43 -4.08 -0.09 -4.49
CA PHE A 43 -3.95 -1.51 -4.72
C PHE A 43 -5.16 -2.10 -5.45
N VAL A 44 -6.38 -1.82 -4.97
CA VAL A 44 -7.64 -2.22 -5.62
C VAL A 44 -7.69 -1.71 -7.06
N TRP A 45 -7.29 -0.45 -7.27
CA TRP A 45 -7.25 0.17 -8.58
C TRP A 45 -6.23 -0.50 -9.52
N SER A 46 -5.06 -0.86 -8.99
CA SER A 46 -4.02 -1.58 -9.72
C SER A 46 -4.47 -3.01 -10.11
N ILE A 47 -5.22 -3.68 -9.24
CA ILE A 47 -5.85 -4.98 -9.54
C ILE A 47 -6.88 -4.83 -10.67
N ALA A 48 -7.78 -3.85 -10.57
CA ALA A 48 -8.80 -3.58 -11.60
C ALA A 48 -8.16 -3.35 -12.98
N GLY A 49 -7.06 -2.57 -13.03
CA GLY A 49 -6.28 -2.36 -14.25
C GLY A 49 -5.68 -3.63 -14.85
N ARG A 50 -5.27 -4.59 -14.01
CA ARG A 50 -4.73 -5.88 -14.45
C ARG A 50 -5.82 -6.83 -14.95
N PHE A 51 -6.99 -6.89 -14.32
CA PHE A 51 -8.11 -7.66 -14.85
C PHE A 51 -8.54 -7.15 -16.24
N TRP A 52 -8.46 -5.85 -16.47
CA TRP A 52 -8.71 -5.26 -17.78
C TRP A 52 -7.63 -5.57 -18.83
N LYS A 53 -6.40 -6.00 -18.45
CA LYS A 53 -5.38 -6.48 -19.41
C LYS A 53 -5.83 -7.71 -20.16
N VAL A 54 -6.50 -8.63 -19.45
CA VAL A 54 -6.84 -9.95 -19.97
C VAL A 54 -7.73 -9.84 -21.21
N ALA A 55 -8.49 -8.74 -21.32
CA ALA A 55 -9.39 -8.51 -22.44
C ALA A 55 -8.72 -8.04 -23.74
N LYS A 56 -7.57 -7.32 -23.69
CA LYS A 56 -6.94 -6.73 -24.91
C LYS A 56 -5.42 -6.55 -24.76
N PRO A 57 -4.58 -7.21 -25.58
CA PRO A 57 -3.15 -6.92 -25.65
C PRO A 57 -2.95 -5.54 -26.29
N VAL A 58 -2.34 -4.62 -25.55
CA VAL A 58 -1.96 -3.28 -26.04
C VAL A 58 -0.44 -3.20 -25.98
N PRO A 59 0.27 -2.76 -27.05
CA PRO A 59 1.70 -2.55 -27.00
C PRO A 59 2.06 -1.50 -25.93
N GLU A 60 3.01 -1.86 -25.05
CA GLU A 60 3.39 -1.06 -23.90
C GLU A 60 4.85 -0.63 -23.94
N THR A 61 5.06 0.64 -23.63
CA THR A 61 6.39 1.19 -23.43
C THR A 61 7.05 0.56 -22.19
N PRO A 62 8.38 0.43 -22.16
CA PRO A 62 9.12 -0.08 -20.99
C PRO A 62 8.84 0.74 -19.73
N LEU A 63 8.75 2.07 -19.86
CA LEU A 63 8.44 2.99 -18.76
C LEU A 63 7.09 2.67 -18.11
N PHE A 64 6.05 2.47 -18.91
CA PHE A 64 4.72 2.18 -18.37
C PHE A 64 4.71 0.85 -17.60
N ARG A 65 5.42 -0.18 -18.09
CA ARG A 65 5.57 -1.46 -17.39
C ARG A 65 6.27 -1.32 -16.05
N ALA A 66 7.31 -0.48 -15.98
CA ALA A 66 8.00 -0.21 -14.72
C ALA A 66 7.07 0.50 -13.72
N VAL A 67 6.41 1.58 -14.14
CA VAL A 67 5.46 2.34 -13.29
C VAL A 67 4.33 1.46 -12.78
N GLU A 68 3.69 0.66 -13.66
CA GLU A 68 2.59 -0.25 -13.30
C GLU A 68 3.06 -1.31 -12.29
N ARG A 69 4.29 -1.81 -12.42
CA ARG A 69 4.86 -2.82 -11.51
C ARG A 69 5.20 -2.21 -10.15
N VAL A 70 5.89 -1.07 -10.14
CA VAL A 70 6.26 -0.35 -8.90
C VAL A 70 5.01 0.07 -8.14
N SER A 71 4.03 0.67 -8.83
CA SER A 71 2.76 1.07 -8.22
C SER A 71 2.02 -0.13 -7.62
N PHE A 72 1.89 -1.23 -8.35
CA PHE A 72 1.19 -2.41 -7.85
C PHE A 72 1.86 -3.00 -6.60
N TYR A 73 3.17 -3.25 -6.65
CA TYR A 73 3.87 -3.85 -5.52
C TYR A 73 4.03 -2.88 -4.35
N GLY A 74 4.22 -1.59 -4.63
CA GLY A 74 4.27 -0.55 -3.60
C GLY A 74 2.95 -0.46 -2.83
N ASN A 75 1.83 -0.36 -3.54
CA ASN A 75 0.50 -0.34 -2.92
C ASN A 75 0.18 -1.66 -2.21
N LEU A 76 0.60 -2.80 -2.75
CA LEU A 76 0.46 -4.11 -2.09
C LEU A 76 1.20 -4.14 -0.75
N VAL A 77 2.46 -3.69 -0.72
CA VAL A 77 3.27 -3.66 0.50
C VAL A 77 2.61 -2.77 1.55
N ILE A 78 2.17 -1.56 1.16
CA ILE A 78 1.44 -0.66 2.07
C ILE A 78 0.19 -1.37 2.62
N THR A 79 -0.59 -1.98 1.73
CA THR A 79 -1.85 -2.62 2.12
C THR A 79 -1.64 -3.81 3.04
N VAL A 80 -0.66 -4.68 2.78
CA VAL A 80 -0.44 -5.91 3.57
C VAL A 80 0.25 -5.59 4.88
N PHE A 81 1.34 -4.81 4.88
CA PHE A 81 2.11 -4.56 6.09
C PHE A 81 1.40 -3.61 7.06
N PHE A 82 0.59 -2.69 6.53
CA PHE A 82 -0.15 -1.73 7.35
C PHE A 82 -1.64 -2.09 7.45
N PHE A 83 -2.00 -3.33 7.13
CA PHE A 83 -3.36 -3.83 7.33
C PHE A 83 -3.70 -3.77 8.82
N PRO A 84 -4.78 -3.10 9.26
CA PRO A 84 -5.04 -2.87 10.68
C PRO A 84 -5.09 -4.16 11.53
N PRO A 85 -5.70 -5.28 11.08
CA PRO A 85 -5.62 -6.55 11.80
C PRO A 85 -4.19 -7.11 11.93
N LEU A 86 -3.35 -6.96 10.90
CA LEU A 86 -1.95 -7.39 10.98
C LEU A 86 -1.14 -6.46 11.89
N LEU A 87 -1.44 -5.16 11.91
CA LEU A 87 -0.85 -4.20 12.86
C LEU A 87 -1.23 -4.53 14.30
N MET A 88 -2.47 -4.95 14.57
CA MET A 88 -2.88 -5.40 15.90
C MET A 88 -2.11 -6.64 16.34
N LEU A 89 -1.98 -7.65 15.47
CA LEU A 89 -1.17 -8.84 15.75
C LEU A 89 0.30 -8.50 16.02
N TRP A 90 0.89 -7.61 15.21
CA TRP A 90 2.25 -7.12 15.44
C TRP A 90 2.38 -6.39 16.78
N GLY A 91 1.43 -5.53 17.13
CA GLY A 91 1.40 -4.83 18.41
C GLY A 91 1.37 -5.81 19.58
N THR A 92 0.48 -6.80 19.53
CA THR A 92 0.39 -7.84 20.57
C THR A 92 1.69 -8.67 20.69
N LEU A 93 2.32 -8.99 19.56
CA LEU A 93 3.58 -9.74 19.55
C LEU A 93 4.74 -8.91 20.13
N LEU A 94 4.75 -7.61 19.87
CA LEU A 94 5.73 -6.68 20.42
C LEU A 94 5.56 -6.51 21.93
N ASP A 95 4.32 -6.37 22.40
CA ASP A 95 4.00 -6.28 23.82
C ASP A 95 4.41 -7.56 24.57
N TRP A 96 4.14 -8.72 23.98
CA TRP A 96 4.57 -10.01 24.52
C TRP A 96 6.09 -10.13 24.59
N LEU A 97 6.80 -9.71 23.54
CA LEU A 97 8.27 -9.71 23.50
C LEU A 97 8.87 -8.80 24.59
N ILE A 98 8.31 -7.60 24.76
CA ILE A 98 8.74 -6.66 25.80
C ILE A 98 8.51 -7.26 27.20
N ALA A 99 7.35 -7.88 27.44
CA ALA A 99 7.06 -8.53 28.71
C ALA A 99 8.02 -9.69 29.01
N TRP A 100 8.32 -10.53 28.01
CA TRP A 100 9.29 -11.62 28.13
C TRP A 100 10.70 -11.12 28.45
N LEU A 101 11.17 -10.08 27.75
CA LEU A 101 12.48 -9.47 28.00
C LEU A 101 12.57 -8.87 29.40
N LYS A 102 11.51 -8.24 29.90
CA LYS A 102 11.47 -7.71 31.27
C LYS A 102 11.53 -8.81 32.33
N GLY A 103 10.79 -9.91 32.13
CA GLY A 103 10.83 -11.06 33.04
C GLY A 103 12.16 -11.83 33.05
N MET A 104 13.04 -11.61 32.08
CA MET A 104 14.41 -12.15 32.09
C MET A 104 15.43 -11.26 32.79
N LEU A 105 15.07 -10.01 33.11
CA LEU A 105 15.95 -9.02 33.74
C LEU A 105 15.74 -8.89 35.26
N GLU A 106 14.77 -9.63 35.83
CA GLU A 106 14.50 -9.79 37.26
C GLU A 106 15.09 -11.10 37.78
#